data_AF-A0AA43UE42-F1
#
_entry.id   AF-A0AA43UE42-F1
#
_cell.length_a   1.000
_cell.length_b   1.000
_cell.length_c   1.000
_cell.angle_alpha   90.00
_cell.angle_beta   90.00
_cell.angle_gamma   90.00
#
_symmetry.space_group_name_H-M   'P 1'
#
loop_
_entity.id
_entity.type
_entity.pdbx_description
1 polymer ?
#
loop_
_entity_poly.entity_id
_entity_poly.type
_entity_poly.pdbx_seq_one_letter_code
_entity_poly.pdbx_strand_id
1 'polypeptide(L)' 'MDTETSKASEYQKRVESKFRNLGKGKYGRIMKMARTPTHEEYKKTVAITGIGIVVLGALGFAIMWLMTYFPDLF' A
#
# COMPACT_ATOMS: atom_id res chain seq x y z
N MET A 1 31.08 -31.94 18.68
CA MET A 1 30.89 -31.48 17.28
C MET A 1 30.14 -32.64 16.64
N ASP A 2 28.84 -32.61 16.31
CA ASP A 2 28.13 -31.68 15.42
C ASP A 2 26.59 -31.77 15.49
N THR A 3 25.99 -32.15 16.64
CA THR A 3 24.53 -32.40 16.71
C THR A 3 23.67 -31.14 16.57
N GLU A 4 24.20 -29.96 16.92
CA GLU A 4 23.48 -28.68 16.81
C GLU A 4 23.42 -28.17 15.37
N THR A 5 24.47 -28.43 14.58
CA THR A 5 24.59 -28.03 13.18
C THR A 5 23.56 -28.73 12.29
N SER A 6 23.21 -29.99 12.59
CA SER A 6 22.21 -30.77 11.83
C SER A 6 20.81 -30.18 11.91
N LYS A 7 20.33 -29.82 13.12
CA LYS A 7 18.97 -29.28 13.30
C LYS A 7 18.84 -27.92 12.62
N ALA A 8 19.82 -27.03 12.81
CA ALA A 8 19.85 -25.73 12.14
C ALA A 8 19.83 -25.86 10.61
N SER A 9 20.53 -26.86 10.06
CA SER A 9 20.53 -27.13 8.62
C SER A 9 19.18 -27.63 8.09
N GLU A 10 18.43 -28.43 8.86
CA GLU A 10 17.09 -28.89 8.48
C GLU A 10 16.06 -27.76 8.50
N TYR A 11 16.13 -26.89 9.51
CA TYR A 11 15.26 -25.70 9.57
C TYR A 11 15.55 -24.75 8.40
N GLN A 12 16.83 -24.52 8.04
CA GLN A 12 17.19 -23.73 6.86
C GLN A 12 16.64 -24.33 5.57
N LYS A 13 16.79 -25.64 5.34
CA LYS A 13 16.26 -26.31 4.13
C LYS A 13 14.74 -26.19 3.99
N ARG A 14 14.00 -26.24 5.11
CA ARG A 14 12.53 -26.10 5.12
C ARG A 14 12.06 -24.67 4.83
N VAL A 15 12.81 -23.68 5.29
CA VAL A 15 12.52 -22.26 5.02
C VAL A 15 12.91 -21.89 3.59
N GLU A 16 14.09 -22.32 3.13
CA GLU A 16 14.61 -22.01 1.80
C GLU A 16 13.75 -22.64 0.68
N SER A 17 13.25 -23.87 0.90
CA SER A 17 12.33 -24.54 -0.04
C SER A 17 10.97 -23.85 -0.16
N LYS A 18 10.44 -23.27 0.93
CA LYS A 18 9.22 -22.44 0.87
C LYS A 18 9.48 -21.10 0.18
N PHE A 19 10.61 -20.45 0.47
CA PHE A 19 10.94 -19.13 -0.10
C PHE A 19 11.24 -19.21 -1.61
N ARG A 20 11.88 -20.29 -2.09
CA ARG A 20 12.11 -20.53 -3.53
C ARG A 20 10.83 -20.58 -4.36
N ASN A 21 9.72 -21.06 -3.80
CA ASN A 21 8.45 -21.19 -4.49
C ASN A 21 7.52 -19.99 -4.30
N LEU A 22 7.74 -19.18 -3.26
CA LEU A 22 6.91 -18.00 -2.95
C LEU A 22 7.01 -16.92 -4.04
N GLY A 23 8.16 -16.81 -4.72
CA GLY A 23 8.40 -15.78 -5.75
C GLY A 23 8.01 -16.16 -7.20
N LYS A 24 7.70 -17.43 -7.47
CA LYS A 24 7.38 -17.93 -8.83
C LYS A 24 5.93 -18.42 -8.98
N GLY A 25 5.08 -18.20 -7.98
CA GLY A 25 3.66 -18.53 -8.04
C GLY A 25 2.86 -17.67 -9.04
N LYS A 26 1.58 -18.03 -9.24
CA LYS A 26 0.63 -17.38 -10.15
C LYS A 26 0.65 -15.84 -10.05
N TYR A 27 0.72 -15.29 -8.83
CA TYR A 27 0.75 -13.85 -8.55
C TYR A 27 2.06 -13.16 -8.95
N GLY A 28 3.21 -13.85 -8.85
CA GLY A 28 4.49 -13.30 -9.29
C GLY A 28 4.56 -13.11 -10.81
N ARG A 29 3.84 -13.94 -11.58
CA ARG A 29 3.67 -13.75 -13.03
C ARG A 29 2.76 -12.57 -13.35
N ILE A 30 1.68 -12.41 -12.59
CA ILE A 30 0.71 -11.31 -12.77
C ILE A 30 1.36 -9.96 -12.46
N MET A 31 2.13 -9.86 -11.37
CA MET A 31 2.83 -8.61 -11.03
C MET A 31 3.90 -8.25 -12.06
N LYS A 32 4.49 -9.24 -12.74
CA LYS A 32 5.40 -9.02 -13.88
C LYS A 32 4.69 -8.63 -15.17
N MET A 33 3.41 -8.98 -15.32
CA MET A 33 2.56 -8.56 -16.44
C MET A 33 1.92 -7.18 -16.21
N ALA A 34 1.87 -6.71 -14.97
CA ALA A 34 1.37 -5.37 -14.66
C ALA A 34 2.32 -4.32 -15.25
N ARG A 35 1.78 -3.39 -16.04
CA ARG A 35 2.53 -2.25 -16.55
C ARG A 35 2.84 -1.33 -15.37
N THR A 36 4.12 -1.11 -15.11
CA THR A 36 4.53 -0.06 -14.16
C THR A 36 4.09 1.30 -14.74
N PRO A 37 3.33 2.12 -14.00
CA PRO A 37 2.88 3.41 -14.50
C PRO A 37 4.08 4.31 -14.81
N THR A 38 3.95 5.13 -15.84
CA THR A 38 4.97 6.15 -16.14
C THR A 38 4.93 7.27 -15.09
N HIS A 39 6.05 7.97 -14.90
CA HIS A 39 6.11 9.09 -13.96
C HIS A 39 5.08 10.19 -14.27
N GLU A 40 4.75 10.41 -15.53
CA GLU A 40 3.75 11.41 -15.93
C GLU A 40 2.33 10.98 -15.59
N GLU A 41 1.96 9.73 -15.89
CA GLU A 41 0.66 9.16 -15.51
C GLU A 41 0.47 9.23 -14.00
N TYR A 42 1.48 8.82 -13.23
CA TYR A 42 1.44 8.88 -11.77
C TYR A 42 1.24 10.30 -11.25
N LYS A 43 2.03 11.27 -11.74
CA LYS A 43 1.91 12.68 -11.33
C LYS A 43 0.53 13.26 -11.63
N LYS A 44 -0.04 12.97 -12.80
CA LYS A 44 -1.39 13.43 -13.16
C LYS A 44 -2.45 12.82 -12.25
N THR A 45 -2.40 11.52 -12.00
CA THR A 45 -3.35 10.85 -11.10
C THR A 45 -3.27 11.43 -9.68
N VAL A 46 -2.06 11.55 -9.12
CA VAL A 46 -1.86 12.11 -7.78
C VAL A 46 -2.33 13.57 -7.69
N ALA A 47 -2.09 14.38 -8.73
CA ALA A 47 -2.56 15.76 -8.75
C ALA A 47 -4.09 15.83 -8.73
N ILE A 48 -4.78 15.05 -9.56
CA ILE A 48 -6.24 15.04 -9.64
C ILE A 48 -6.86 14.53 -8.34
N THR A 49 -6.36 13.42 -7.78
CA THR A 49 -6.87 12.87 -6.52
C THR A 49 -6.57 13.80 -5.35
N GLY A 50 -5.38 14.43 -5.33
CA GLY A 50 -5.01 15.41 -4.32
C GLY A 50 -5.95 16.62 -4.32
N ILE A 51 -6.24 17.18 -5.48
CA ILE A 51 -7.20 18.29 -5.60
C ILE A 51 -8.60 17.84 -5.14
N GLY A 52 -9.06 16.65 -5.52
CA GLY A 52 -10.36 16.12 -5.11
C GLY A 52 -10.49 15.99 -3.58
N ILE A 53 -9.47 15.46 -2.91
CA ILE A 53 -9.45 15.33 -1.45
C ILE A 53 -9.50 16.71 -0.78
N VAL A 54 -8.75 17.68 -1.30
CA VAL A 54 -8.75 19.05 -0.76
C VAL A 54 -10.12 19.71 -0.93
N VAL A 55 -10.75 19.60 -2.10
CA VAL A 55 -12.08 20.19 -2.35
C VAL A 55 -13.15 19.55 -1.47
N LEU A 56 -13.20 18.22 -1.40
CA LEU A 56 -14.17 17.52 -0.56
C LEU A 56 -13.95 17.80 0.93
N GLY A 57 -12.69 17.83 1.37
CA GLY A 57 -12.33 18.19 2.74
C GLY A 57 -12.74 19.63 3.08
N ALA A 58 -12.47 20.59 2.18
CA ALA A 58 -12.85 21.98 2.37
C ALA A 58 -14.37 22.17 2.40
N LEU A 59 -15.13 21.47 1.55
CA LEU A 59 -16.60 21.51 1.56
C LEU A 59 -17.16 20.92 2.86
N GLY A 60 -16.70 19.74 3.28
CA GLY A 60 -17.13 19.15 4.55
C GLY A 60 -16.75 20.01 5.75
N PHE A 61 -15.56 20.61 5.72
CA PHE A 61 -15.09 21.54 6.73
C PHE A 61 -15.92 22.84 6.76
N ALA A 62 -16.28 23.39 5.61
CA ALA A 62 -17.13 24.57 5.52
C ALA A 62 -18.53 24.33 6.10
N ILE A 63 -19.12 23.16 5.85
CA ILE A 63 -20.41 22.77 6.44
C ILE A 63 -20.29 22.66 7.97
N MET A 64 -19.24 22.00 8.47
CA MET A 64 -18.98 21.89 9.90
C MET A 64 -18.79 23.27 10.53
N TRP A 65 -17.93 24.11 9.94
CA TRP A 65 -17.68 25.46 10.42
C TRP A 65 -18.97 26.27 10.48
N LEU A 66 -19.76 26.25 9.40
CA LEU A 66 -21.03 26.95 9.38
C LEU A 66 -21.93 26.43 10.51
N MET A 67 -22.14 25.12 10.63
CA MET A 67 -23.00 24.54 11.67
C MET A 67 -22.52 24.80 13.10
N THR A 68 -21.21 24.92 13.34
CA THR A 68 -20.67 25.18 14.67
C THR A 68 -20.80 26.65 15.08
N TYR A 69 -20.55 27.59 14.17
CA TYR A 69 -20.56 29.02 14.53
C TYR A 69 -21.91 29.71 14.31
N PHE A 70 -22.80 29.17 13.47
CA PHE A 70 -24.16 29.72 13.27
C PHE A 70 -25.05 29.68 14.53
N PRO A 71 -25.06 28.61 15.36
CA PRO A 71 -25.90 28.56 16.57
C PRO A 71 -25.34 29.37 17.75
N ASP A 72 -24.05 29.73 17.76
CA ASP A 72 -23.49 30.63 18.78
C ASP A 72 -23.79 32.11 18.48
N LEU A 73 -24.27 32.43 17.27
CA LEU A 73 -24.55 33.80 16.81
C LEU A 73 -26.02 34.23 16.98
N PHE A 74 -26.94 33.31 17.30
CA PHE A 74 -28.40 33.52 17.42
C PHE A 74 -28.91 32.95 18.76
#